data_AF-A0A6C0D6G6-F1
#
_entry.id   AF-A0A6C0D6G6-F1
#
_cell.length_a   1.000
_cell.length_b   1.000
_cell.length_c   1.000
_cell.angle_alpha   90.00
_cell.angle_beta   90.00
_cell.angle_gamma   90.00
#
_symmetry.space_group_name_H-M   'P 1'
#
loop_
_entity.id
_entity.type
_entity.pdbx_description
1 polymer ?
#
loop_
_entity_poly.entity_id
_entity_poly.type
_entity_poly.pdbx_seq_one_letter_code
_entity_poly.pdbx_strand_id
1 'polypeptide(L)'
;MKHIYTPFLAIFLIFVIIGFSIYKQLNNTKEGLETMVPIDSNAIIITRGKRKVRRRTKSIKVNNKILESYKEGASNPFKKLTDGFKKIGDGFKKIPKFFQAINSYIKCGFTRIKSMPGCMQWYMLEILGKILYTPIRFLVWMISKMGAPEVRQMEKDVWNYLEQIDKMTYSSAGIHIIHYSDEIIDGCYKCKGLVPFPK
;
A
#
# COMPACT_ATOMS: atom_id res chain seq x y z
N MET A 1 -2.40 45.26 22.79
CA MET A 1 -2.19 44.27 21.70
C MET A 1 -0.77 43.65 21.62
N LYS A 2 0.15 43.88 22.58
CA LYS A 2 1.52 43.29 22.54
C LYS A 2 1.69 41.97 23.32
N HIS A 3 0.80 41.65 24.26
CA HIS A 3 0.94 40.46 25.14
C HIS A 3 0.31 39.16 24.59
N ILE A 4 -0.45 39.23 23.49
CA ILE A 4 -1.13 38.07 22.92
C ILE A 4 -0.21 37.25 22.00
N TYR A 5 0.83 37.85 21.41
CA TYR A 5 1.73 37.18 20.46
C TYR A 5 2.83 36.33 21.11
N THR A 6 3.18 36.61 22.36
CA THR A 6 4.24 35.89 23.12
C THR A 6 3.99 34.38 23.29
N PRO A 7 2.79 33.88 23.65
CA PRO A 7 2.56 32.44 23.75
C PRO A 7 2.58 31.73 22.39
N PHE A 8 2.10 32.37 21.32
CA PHE A 8 2.07 31.76 19.98
C PHE A 8 3.46 31.63 19.36
N LEU A 9 4.32 32.64 19.55
CA LEU A 9 5.71 32.58 19.11
C LEU A 9 6.50 31.49 19.85
N ALA A 10 6.23 31.30 21.16
CA ALA A 10 6.85 30.25 21.94
C ALA A 10 6.45 28.84 21.44
N ILE A 11 5.17 28.62 21.15
CA ILE A 11 4.68 27.35 20.61
C ILE A 11 5.31 27.07 19.24
N PHE A 12 5.38 28.07 18.36
CA PHE A 12 6.02 27.93 17.04
C PHE A 12 7.50 27.55 17.14
N LEU A 13 8.26 28.20 18.04
CA LEU A 13 9.67 27.88 18.27
C LEU A 13 9.86 26.46 18.82
N ILE A 14 8.96 25.99 19.70
CA ILE A 14 8.98 24.61 20.20
C ILE A 14 8.81 23.60 19.05
N PHE A 15 7.88 23.83 18.12
CA PHE A 15 7.70 22.96 16.96
C PHE A 15 8.92 22.93 16.03
N VAL A 16 9.57 24.07 15.81
CA VAL A 16 10.80 24.13 15.01
C VAL A 16 11.94 23.33 15.66
N ILE A 17 12.10 23.44 16.98
CA ILE A 17 13.15 22.72 17.73
C ILE A 17 12.89 21.21 17.74
N ILE A 18 11.64 20.78 17.95
CA ILE A 18 11.26 19.36 17.91
C ILE A 18 11.47 18.80 16.49
N GLY A 19 11.04 19.54 15.46
CA GLY A 19 11.21 19.15 14.07
C GLY A 19 12.68 18.98 13.67
N PHE A 20 13.55 19.91 14.09
CA PHE A 20 14.99 19.83 13.83
C PHE A 20 15.64 18.64 14.54
N SER A 21 15.17 18.30 15.74
CA SER A 21 15.65 17.14 16.51
C SER A 21 15.29 15.81 15.83
N ILE A 22 14.08 15.69 15.28
CA ILE A 22 13.63 14.50 14.54
C ILE A 22 14.36 14.37 13.19
N TYR A 23 14.57 15.49 12.49
CA TYR A 23 15.31 15.52 11.23
C TYR A 23 16.73 14.95 11.39
N LYS A 24 17.43 15.34 12.47
CA LYS A 24 18.78 14.86 12.77
C LYS A 24 18.82 13.36 13.07
N GLN A 25 17.81 12.82 13.76
CA GLN A 25 17.68 11.39 14.03
C GLN A 25 17.55 10.56 12.75
N LEU A 26 16.71 10.99 11.80
CA LEU A 26 16.45 10.25 10.56
C LEU A 26 17.63 10.24 9.60
N ASN A 27 18.47 11.27 9.59
CA ASN A 27 19.64 11.30 8.72
C ASN A 27 20.71 10.28 9.15
N ASN A 28 20.83 10.02 10.46
CA ASN A 28 21.80 9.08 11.00
C ASN A 28 21.41 7.60 10.76
N THR A 29 20.14 7.30 10.50
CA THR A 29 19.66 5.92 10.29
C THR A 29 19.89 5.41 8.85
N LYS A 30 20.11 6.31 7.88
CA LYS A 30 20.26 5.94 6.46
C LYS A 30 21.58 5.22 6.15
N GLU A 31 22.61 5.40 6.97
CA GLU A 31 23.93 4.75 6.77
C GLU A 31 23.96 3.26 7.19
N GLY A 32 22.90 2.75 7.83
CA GLY A 32 22.85 1.37 8.36
C GLY A 32 22.10 0.34 7.50
N LEU A 33 21.47 0.74 6.39
CA LEU A 33 20.52 -0.12 5.64
C LEU A 33 21.08 -0.66 4.30
N GLU A 34 22.37 -0.55 4.04
CA GLU A 34 22.97 -1.02 2.76
C GLU A 34 23.61 -2.41 2.82
N THR A 35 23.57 -3.13 3.94
CA THR A 35 24.38 -4.36 4.11
C THR A 35 23.63 -5.69 4.23
N MET A 36 22.32 -5.76 3.99
CA MET A 36 21.63 -7.06 4.00
C MET A 36 20.66 -7.24 2.83
N VAL A 37 21.07 -8.07 1.86
CA VAL A 37 20.36 -9.26 1.33
C VAL A 37 20.89 -9.61 -0.08
N PRO A 38 21.54 -10.77 -0.23
CA PRO A 38 21.20 -11.66 -1.33
C PRO A 38 20.77 -13.03 -0.79
N ILE A 39 19.56 -13.46 -1.16
CA ILE A 39 19.07 -14.84 -0.92
C ILE A 39 19.33 -15.62 -2.21
N ASP A 40 20.38 -16.43 -2.17
CA ASP A 40 20.78 -17.34 -3.24
C ASP A 40 19.76 -18.49 -3.37
N SER A 41 19.22 -18.66 -4.57
CA SER A 41 18.17 -19.64 -4.88
C SER A 41 18.74 -20.75 -5.75
N ASN A 42 19.50 -21.70 -5.19
CA ASN A 42 19.95 -22.89 -5.94
C ASN A 42 20.32 -24.05 -5.02
N ALA A 43 19.38 -24.97 -4.76
CA ALA A 43 19.63 -26.40 -4.63
C ALA A 43 18.32 -27.15 -4.40
N ILE A 44 18.00 -28.11 -5.25
CA ILE A 44 17.81 -29.53 -4.91
C ILE A 44 17.42 -30.25 -6.21
N ILE A 45 18.40 -30.99 -6.75
CA ILE A 45 18.22 -31.95 -7.84
C ILE A 45 17.74 -33.26 -7.21
N ILE A 46 16.59 -33.78 -7.64
CA ILE A 46 16.12 -35.13 -7.26
C ILE A 46 16.34 -36.07 -8.45
N THR A 47 17.33 -36.95 -8.34
CA THR A 47 17.49 -38.12 -9.22
C THR A 47 17.54 -39.40 -8.38
N ARG A 48 16.73 -40.41 -8.76
CA ARG A 48 16.85 -41.88 -8.55
C ARG A 48 15.43 -42.46 -8.50
N GLY A 49 15.03 -43.56 -9.12
CA GLY A 49 15.64 -44.57 -9.98
C GLY A 49 14.56 -45.64 -10.23
N LYS A 50 14.30 -46.03 -11.47
CA LYS A 50 13.23 -46.99 -11.81
C LYS A 50 13.73 -48.42 -11.57
N ARG A 51 13.12 -49.17 -10.65
CA ARG A 51 13.19 -50.65 -10.62
C ARG A 51 11.85 -51.25 -11.04
N LYS A 52 11.86 -52.10 -12.07
CA LYS A 52 10.70 -52.91 -12.49
C LYS A 52 10.60 -54.14 -11.59
N VAL A 53 9.55 -54.22 -10.78
CA VAL A 53 9.17 -55.45 -10.06
C VAL A 53 8.13 -56.18 -10.89
N ARG A 54 8.45 -57.42 -11.32
CA ARG A 54 7.54 -58.30 -12.07
C ARG A 54 6.75 -59.12 -11.04
N ARG A 55 5.48 -58.76 -10.77
CA ARG A 55 4.57 -59.59 -9.94
C ARG A 55 3.84 -60.59 -10.83
N ARG A 56 3.95 -61.88 -10.52
CA ARG A 56 2.99 -62.91 -10.98
C ARG A 56 1.69 -62.70 -10.20
N THR A 57 0.62 -62.35 -10.90
CA THR A 57 -0.72 -62.25 -10.31
C THR A 57 -1.45 -63.56 -10.57
N LYS A 58 -1.66 -64.36 -9.52
CA LYS A 58 -2.53 -65.54 -9.57
C LYS A 58 -3.97 -65.03 -9.40
N SER A 59 -4.84 -65.28 -10.39
CA SER A 59 -6.22 -64.80 -10.39
C SER A 59 -7.07 -65.58 -9.38
N ILE A 60 -7.39 -64.96 -8.26
CA ILE A 60 -8.42 -65.42 -7.33
C ILE A 60 -9.78 -65.00 -7.91
N LYS A 61 -10.68 -65.96 -8.13
CA LYS A 61 -12.05 -65.70 -8.58
C LYS A 61 -12.84 -65.13 -7.40
N VAL A 62 -12.90 -63.80 -7.32
CA VAL A 62 -13.67 -63.08 -6.30
C VAL A 62 -15.10 -62.91 -6.82
N ASN A 63 -16.07 -63.21 -5.97
CA ASN A 63 -17.49 -63.15 -6.30
C ASN A 63 -17.93 -61.69 -6.54
N ASN A 64 -18.44 -61.38 -7.73
CA ASN A 64 -18.67 -60.00 -8.20
C ASN A 64 -19.59 -59.17 -7.28
N LYS A 65 -20.53 -59.83 -6.58
CA LYS A 65 -21.50 -59.15 -5.68
C LYS A 65 -20.84 -58.52 -4.45
N ILE A 66 -19.76 -59.11 -3.94
CA ILE A 66 -18.97 -58.56 -2.81
C ILE A 66 -18.03 -57.46 -3.32
N LEU A 67 -17.56 -57.58 -4.56
CA LEU A 67 -16.67 -56.61 -5.18
C LEU A 67 -17.39 -55.29 -5.51
N GLU A 68 -18.67 -55.35 -5.89
CA GLU A 68 -19.47 -54.15 -6.16
C GLU A 68 -19.85 -53.39 -4.89
N SER A 69 -20.20 -54.08 -3.80
CA SER A 69 -20.48 -53.41 -2.51
C SER A 69 -19.25 -52.74 -1.91
N TYR A 70 -18.05 -53.33 -2.07
CA TYR A 70 -16.79 -52.69 -1.69
C TYR A 70 -16.44 -51.49 -2.58
N LYS A 71 -16.72 -51.57 -3.90
CA LYS A 71 -16.48 -50.46 -4.83
C LYS A 71 -17.40 -49.27 -4.54
N GLU A 72 -18.67 -49.51 -4.27
CA GLU A 72 -19.62 -48.44 -3.90
C GLU A 72 -19.26 -47.80 -2.56
N GLY A 73 -18.95 -48.62 -1.55
CA GLY A 73 -18.52 -48.16 -0.23
C GLY A 73 -17.19 -47.38 -0.24
N ALA A 74 -16.26 -47.72 -1.13
CA ALA A 74 -15.00 -47.00 -1.32
C ALA A 74 -15.14 -45.76 -2.23
N SER A 75 -16.09 -45.73 -3.16
CA SER A 75 -16.27 -44.60 -4.09
C SER A 75 -16.73 -43.33 -3.40
N ASN A 76 -17.64 -43.44 -2.41
CA ASN A 76 -18.20 -42.32 -1.66
C ASN A 76 -17.16 -41.54 -0.82
N PRO A 77 -16.29 -42.18 -0.01
CA PRO A 77 -15.27 -41.47 0.75
C PRO A 77 -14.21 -40.85 -0.16
N PHE A 78 -13.81 -41.52 -1.25
CA PHE A 78 -12.87 -40.95 -2.22
C PHE A 78 -13.47 -39.73 -2.94
N LYS A 79 -14.74 -39.77 -3.31
CA LYS A 79 -15.43 -38.64 -3.96
C LYS A 79 -15.49 -37.42 -3.03
N LYS A 80 -15.82 -37.64 -1.76
CA LYS A 80 -15.85 -36.59 -0.73
C LYS A 80 -14.46 -36.00 -0.46
N LEU A 81 -13.43 -36.84 -0.50
CA LEU A 81 -12.03 -36.41 -0.40
C LEU A 81 -11.63 -35.57 -1.62
N THR A 82 -11.95 -36.01 -2.84
CA THR A 82 -11.64 -35.27 -4.08
C THR A 82 -12.37 -33.93 -4.14
N ASP A 83 -13.61 -33.87 -3.66
CA ASP A 83 -14.36 -32.61 -3.56
C ASP A 83 -13.74 -31.65 -2.53
N GLY A 84 -13.21 -32.19 -1.43
CA GLY A 84 -12.40 -31.44 -0.46
C GLY A 84 -11.12 -30.86 -1.08
N PHE A 85 -10.36 -31.68 -1.80
CA PHE A 85 -9.17 -31.22 -2.53
C PHE A 85 -9.50 -30.20 -3.62
N LYS A 86 -10.66 -30.33 -4.29
CA LYS A 86 -11.12 -29.36 -5.30
C LYS A 86 -11.44 -28.01 -4.68
N LYS A 87 -12.13 -27.98 -3.53
CA LYS A 87 -12.39 -26.76 -2.75
C LYS A 87 -11.11 -26.09 -2.25
N ILE A 88 -10.14 -26.90 -1.79
CA ILE A 88 -8.82 -26.40 -1.39
C ILE A 88 -8.10 -25.81 -2.61
N GLY A 89 -8.06 -26.51 -3.74
CA GLY A 89 -7.44 -26.06 -4.98
C GLY A 89 -8.04 -24.78 -5.54
N ASP A 90 -9.35 -24.58 -5.42
CA ASP A 90 -10.01 -23.34 -5.82
C ASP A 90 -9.69 -22.17 -4.87
N GLY A 91 -9.40 -22.45 -3.59
CA GLY A 91 -8.82 -21.47 -2.66
C GLY A 91 -7.41 -21.03 -3.07
N PHE A 92 -6.57 -21.98 -3.50
CA PHE A 92 -5.20 -21.70 -3.98
C PHE A 92 -5.18 -20.86 -5.28
N LYS A 93 -6.23 -20.89 -6.11
CA LYS A 93 -6.32 -20.03 -7.32
C LYS A 93 -6.42 -18.54 -7.03
N LYS A 94 -6.88 -18.14 -5.84
CA LYS A 94 -7.00 -16.71 -5.45
C LYS A 94 -5.70 -16.13 -4.91
N ILE A 95 -4.82 -16.98 -4.39
CA ILE A 95 -3.51 -16.63 -3.82
C ILE A 95 -2.61 -15.85 -4.81
N PRO A 96 -2.41 -16.27 -6.08
CA PRO A 96 -1.51 -15.55 -6.98
C PRO A 96 -1.99 -14.12 -7.31
N LYS A 97 -3.30 -13.88 -7.40
CA LYS A 97 -3.86 -12.53 -7.63
C LYS A 97 -3.62 -11.60 -6.45
N PHE A 98 -3.72 -12.13 -5.24
CA PHE A 98 -3.41 -11.38 -4.02
C PHE A 98 -1.94 -10.99 -3.95
N PHE A 99 -1.03 -11.93 -4.22
CA PHE A 99 0.41 -11.63 -4.30
C PHE A 99 0.77 -10.67 -5.44
N GLN A 100 0.06 -10.74 -6.57
CA GLN A 100 0.24 -9.81 -7.68
C GLN A 100 -0.17 -8.37 -7.29
N ALA A 101 -1.29 -8.21 -6.57
CA ALA A 101 -1.71 -6.93 -6.04
C ALA A 101 -0.63 -6.38 -5.10
N ILE A 102 -0.21 -7.15 -4.09
CA ILE A 102 0.85 -6.75 -3.14
C ILE A 102 2.13 -6.32 -3.87
N ASN A 103 2.60 -7.11 -4.84
CA ASN A 103 3.81 -6.79 -5.59
C ASN A 103 3.67 -5.47 -6.38
N SER A 104 2.47 -5.17 -6.90
CA SER A 104 2.22 -3.89 -7.59
C SER A 104 2.30 -2.68 -6.64
N TYR A 105 1.79 -2.80 -5.42
CA TYR A 105 1.90 -1.76 -4.39
C TYR A 105 3.34 -1.58 -3.89
N ILE A 106 4.07 -2.68 -3.68
CA ILE A 106 5.48 -2.63 -3.27
C ILE A 106 6.32 -1.98 -4.37
N LYS A 107 6.12 -2.36 -5.64
CA LYS A 107 6.80 -1.73 -6.78
C LYS A 107 6.51 -0.24 -6.86
N CYS A 108 5.24 0.16 -6.70
CA CYS A 108 4.84 1.56 -6.61
C CYS A 108 5.58 2.31 -5.48
N GLY A 109 5.64 1.73 -4.28
CA GLY A 109 6.40 2.28 -3.17
C GLY A 109 7.90 2.43 -3.47
N PHE A 110 8.51 1.40 -4.03
CA PHE A 110 9.92 1.42 -4.44
C PHE A 110 10.20 2.45 -5.55
N THR A 111 9.32 2.59 -6.54
CA THR A 111 9.45 3.62 -7.57
C THR A 111 9.42 5.01 -6.96
N ARG A 112 8.53 5.26 -5.98
CA ARG A 112 8.49 6.52 -5.22
C ARG A 112 9.77 6.77 -4.42
N ILE A 113 10.33 5.74 -3.80
CA ILE A 113 11.59 5.84 -3.05
C ILE A 113 12.77 6.13 -4.00
N LYS A 114 12.78 5.52 -5.19
CA LYS A 114 13.82 5.76 -6.20
C LYS A 114 13.75 7.14 -6.83
N SER A 115 12.55 7.65 -7.10
CA SER A 115 12.35 9.03 -7.59
C SER A 115 12.41 10.08 -6.47
N MET A 116 12.55 9.65 -5.20
CA MET A 116 12.56 10.52 -4.03
C MET A 116 13.62 11.63 -4.09
N PRO A 117 14.88 11.41 -4.51
CA PRO A 117 15.89 12.47 -4.54
C PRO A 117 15.50 13.63 -5.47
N GLY A 118 14.91 13.34 -6.64
CA GLY A 118 14.45 14.36 -7.59
C GLY A 118 13.14 15.03 -7.17
N CYS A 119 12.30 14.33 -6.42
CA CYS A 119 11.01 14.82 -5.95
C CYS A 119 11.06 15.43 -4.53
N MET A 120 12.23 15.41 -3.87
CA MET A 120 12.36 15.72 -2.45
C MET A 120 11.94 17.16 -2.14
N GLN A 121 12.25 18.11 -3.04
CA GLN A 121 11.85 19.51 -2.88
C GLN A 121 10.33 19.68 -2.84
N TRP A 122 9.60 18.99 -3.72
CA TRP A 122 8.14 19.04 -3.80
C TRP A 122 7.49 18.40 -2.56
N TYR A 123 8.04 17.27 -2.09
CA TYR A 123 7.60 16.66 -0.84
C TYR A 123 7.85 17.56 0.38
N MET A 124 9.00 18.24 0.44
CA MET A 124 9.30 19.17 1.53
C MET A 124 8.35 20.37 1.51
N LEU A 125 8.02 20.90 0.33
CA LEU A 125 7.05 21.99 0.18
C LEU A 125 5.66 21.56 0.68
N GLU A 126 5.23 20.34 0.36
CA GLU A 126 3.96 19.79 0.83
C GLU A 126 3.94 19.57 2.34
N ILE A 127 5.04 19.07 2.91
CA ILE A 127 5.21 18.89 4.35
C ILE A 127 5.20 20.25 5.05
N LEU A 128 5.92 21.24 4.53
CA LEU A 128 5.94 22.61 5.06
C LEU A 128 4.56 23.26 4.98
N GLY A 129 3.85 23.11 3.86
CA GLY A 129 2.49 23.60 3.70
C GLY A 129 1.53 22.98 4.72
N LYS A 130 1.62 21.66 4.93
CA LYS A 130 0.83 20.97 5.96
C LYS A 130 1.19 21.43 7.38
N ILE A 131 2.48 21.58 7.69
CA ILE A 131 2.94 22.06 9.00
C ILE A 131 2.46 23.50 9.24
N LEU A 132 2.53 24.38 8.24
CA LEU A 132 2.08 25.76 8.34
C LEU A 132 0.56 25.88 8.41
N TYR A 133 -0.18 25.02 7.70
CA TYR A 133 -1.65 25.02 7.70
C TYR A 133 -2.24 24.42 8.98
N THR A 134 -1.56 23.45 9.58
CA THR A 134 -2.02 22.76 10.81
C THR A 134 -2.37 23.71 11.97
N PRO A 135 -1.57 24.71 12.36
CA PRO A 135 -1.93 25.64 13.42
C PRO A 135 -3.14 26.50 13.05
N ILE A 136 -3.26 26.92 11.79
CA ILE A 136 -4.42 27.68 11.30
C ILE A 136 -5.69 26.82 11.43
N ARG A 137 -5.62 25.57 10.97
CA ARG A 137 -6.73 24.61 11.08
C ARG A 137 -7.11 24.33 12.54
N PHE A 138 -6.11 24.24 13.42
CA PHE A 138 -6.33 24.09 14.87
C PHE A 138 -7.02 25.32 15.47
N LEU A 139 -6.62 26.54 15.08
CA LEU A 139 -7.26 27.78 15.51
C LEU A 139 -8.71 27.86 15.02
N VAL A 140 -8.97 27.58 13.74
CA VAL A 140 -10.35 27.55 13.19
C VAL A 140 -11.20 26.52 13.93
N TRP A 141 -10.65 25.33 14.19
CA TRP A 141 -11.34 24.31 14.97
C TRP A 141 -11.66 24.78 16.40
N MET A 142 -10.73 25.46 17.07
CA MET A 142 -10.90 26.00 18.42
C MET A 142 -11.97 27.10 18.46
N ILE A 143 -11.89 28.09 17.56
CA ILE A 143 -12.86 29.19 17.47
C ILE A 143 -14.26 28.66 17.14
N SER A 144 -14.35 27.66 16.26
CA SER A 144 -15.61 26.97 15.96
C SER A 144 -16.24 26.31 17.18
N LYS A 145 -15.45 25.86 18.15
CA LYS A 145 -15.95 25.27 19.41
C LYS A 145 -16.32 26.30 20.46
N MET A 146 -15.79 27.52 20.39
CA MET A 146 -16.08 28.62 21.33
C MET A 146 -17.36 29.41 21.01
N GLY A 147 -18.10 29.02 19.96
CA GLY A 147 -19.41 29.61 19.64
C GLY A 147 -19.50 30.31 18.28
N ALA A 148 -18.44 30.28 17.46
CA ALA A 148 -18.44 30.86 16.11
C ALA A 148 -18.30 29.77 15.02
N PRO A 149 -19.35 28.97 14.75
CA PRO A 149 -19.29 27.88 13.77
C PRO A 149 -19.11 28.38 12.33
N GLU A 150 -19.47 29.64 12.05
CA GLU A 150 -19.37 30.31 10.75
C GLU A 150 -17.94 30.35 10.21
N VAL A 151 -16.92 30.39 11.09
CA VAL A 151 -15.50 30.42 10.68
C VAL A 151 -15.11 29.17 9.90
N ARG A 152 -15.74 28.02 10.17
CA ARG A 152 -15.53 26.79 9.40
C ARG A 152 -16.19 26.85 8.01
N GLN A 153 -17.27 27.60 7.86
CA GLN A 153 -17.87 27.84 6.54
C GLN A 153 -16.99 28.79 5.73
N MET A 154 -16.50 29.85 6.35
CA MET A 154 -15.56 30.79 5.73
C MET A 154 -14.27 30.09 5.25
N GLU A 155 -13.72 29.14 6.01
CA GLU A 155 -12.59 28.31 5.56
C GLU A 155 -12.91 27.59 4.24
N LYS A 156 -14.09 26.96 4.16
CA LYS A 156 -14.52 26.24 2.94
C LYS A 156 -14.74 27.19 1.76
N ASP A 157 -15.34 28.36 2.00
CA ASP A 157 -15.62 29.33 0.94
C ASP A 157 -14.33 29.90 0.37
N VAL A 158 -13.33 30.17 1.22
CA VAL A 158 -11.98 30.56 0.78
C VAL A 158 -11.35 29.47 -0.08
N TRP A 159 -11.43 28.20 0.32
CA TRP A 159 -10.93 27.07 -0.49
C TRP A 159 -11.68 26.92 -1.82
N ASN A 160 -13.00 27.06 -1.83
CA ASN A 160 -13.82 26.99 -3.04
C ASN A 160 -13.49 28.14 -4.01
N TYR A 161 -13.23 29.33 -3.49
CA TYR A 161 -12.82 30.48 -4.29
C TYR A 161 -11.42 30.29 -4.89
N LEU A 162 -10.48 29.78 -4.08
CA LEU A 162 -9.15 29.39 -4.53
C LEU A 162 -9.22 28.35 -5.66
N GLU A 163 -10.03 27.30 -5.52
CA GLU A 163 -10.24 26.30 -6.58
C GLU A 163 -10.83 26.90 -7.87
N GLN A 164 -11.72 27.90 -7.76
CA GLN A 164 -12.26 28.59 -8.93
C GLN A 164 -11.20 29.40 -9.67
N ILE A 165 -10.33 30.10 -8.92
CA ILE A 165 -9.20 30.82 -9.51
C ILE A 165 -8.22 29.85 -10.19
N ASP A 166 -7.95 28.69 -9.57
CA ASP A 166 -7.09 27.66 -10.16
C ASP A 166 -7.65 27.17 -11.50
N LYS A 167 -8.95 26.87 -11.56
CA LYS A 167 -9.62 26.46 -12.80
C LYS A 167 -9.60 27.55 -13.87
N MET A 168 -9.82 28.81 -13.49
CA MET A 168 -9.77 29.95 -14.42
C MET A 168 -8.37 30.17 -14.98
N THR A 169 -7.34 30.04 -14.13
CA THR A 169 -5.94 30.15 -14.55
C THR A 169 -5.55 28.99 -15.45
N TYR A 170 -5.95 27.76 -15.12
CA TYR A 170 -5.72 26.60 -15.95
C TYR A 170 -6.35 26.77 -17.34
N SER A 171 -7.59 27.26 -17.41
CA SER A 171 -8.26 27.51 -18.70
C SER A 171 -7.57 28.58 -19.56
N SER A 172 -6.81 29.49 -18.95
CA SER A 172 -6.20 30.63 -19.65
C SER A 172 -4.73 30.39 -19.99
N ALA A 173 -3.97 29.82 -19.06
CA ALA A 173 -2.53 29.64 -19.15
C ALA A 173 -2.09 28.16 -19.20
N GLY A 174 -3.01 27.20 -19.01
CA GLY A 174 -2.70 25.78 -18.95
C GLY A 174 -1.94 25.35 -17.69
N ILE A 175 -1.83 26.23 -16.68
CA ILE A 175 -1.04 26.03 -15.47
C ILE A 175 -1.97 26.02 -14.25
N HIS A 176 -1.82 25.02 -13.39
CA HIS A 176 -2.42 25.01 -12.06
C HIS A 176 -1.55 25.82 -11.09
N ILE A 177 -2.15 26.75 -10.34
CA ILE A 177 -1.46 27.55 -9.30
C ILE A 177 -1.42 26.76 -7.98
N ILE A 178 -2.50 26.02 -7.70
CA ILE A 178 -2.71 25.35 -6.41
C ILE A 178 -2.27 23.89 -6.48
N HIS A 179 -2.34 23.30 -7.66
CA HIS A 179 -1.83 21.95 -7.92
C HIS A 179 -0.44 22.01 -8.54
N TYR A 180 0.41 21.02 -8.23
CA TYR A 180 1.69 20.85 -8.91
C TYR A 180 1.45 20.59 -10.41
N SER A 181 2.45 20.91 -11.26
CA SER A 181 2.34 20.61 -12.69
C SER A 181 2.15 19.11 -12.94
N ASP A 182 1.48 18.77 -14.04
CA ASP A 182 1.18 17.37 -14.39
C ASP A 182 2.44 16.50 -14.47
N GLU A 183 3.57 17.07 -14.89
CA GLU A 183 4.86 16.39 -14.93
C GLU A 183 5.34 15.96 -13.53
N ILE A 184 5.21 16.83 -12.54
CA ILE A 184 5.58 16.53 -11.14
C ILE A 184 4.60 15.51 -10.56
N ILE A 185 3.30 15.68 -10.83
CA ILE A 185 2.29 14.74 -10.37
C ILE A 185 2.56 13.35 -10.95
N ASP A 186 2.86 13.25 -12.24
CA ASP A 186 3.11 11.98 -12.92
C ASP A 186 4.45 11.35 -12.53
N GLY A 187 5.48 12.15 -12.28
CA GLY A 187 6.82 11.69 -11.92
C GLY A 187 6.97 11.34 -10.43
N CYS A 188 6.33 12.11 -9.55
CA CYS A 188 6.50 11.99 -8.10
C CYS A 188 5.31 11.32 -7.41
N TYR A 189 4.09 11.59 -7.87
CA TYR A 189 2.88 11.24 -7.11
C TYR A 189 2.05 10.10 -7.70
N LYS A 190 2.04 9.88 -9.02
CA LYS A 190 1.30 8.77 -9.65
C LYS A 190 2.10 7.47 -9.65
N CYS A 191 1.40 6.37 -9.41
CA CYS A 191 1.94 5.03 -9.58
C CYS A 191 1.36 4.38 -10.84
N LYS A 192 2.23 4.00 -11.77
CA LYS A 192 1.87 3.32 -13.02
C LYS A 192 1.65 1.83 -12.75
N GLY A 193 0.51 1.28 -13.17
CA GLY A 193 0.26 -0.18 -13.17
C GLY A 193 -0.19 -0.79 -11.83
N LEU A 194 -0.94 -0.04 -11.01
CA LEU A 194 -1.56 -0.58 -9.80
C LEU A 194 -2.63 -1.62 -10.15
N VAL A 195 -2.50 -2.82 -9.58
CA VAL A 195 -3.52 -3.86 -9.69
C VAL A 195 -4.45 -3.75 -8.48
N PRO A 196 -5.77 -3.53 -8.66
CA PRO A 196 -6.69 -3.42 -7.54
C PRO A 196 -6.73 -4.73 -6.74
N PHE A 197 -6.83 -4.61 -5.42
CA PHE A 197 -6.99 -5.79 -4.56
C PHE A 197 -8.26 -6.58 -4.96
N PRO A 198 -8.18 -7.91 -5.05
CA PRO A 198 -9.37 -8.73 -5.24
C PRO A 198 -10.31 -8.53 -4.03
N LYS A 199 -11.54 -8.07 -4.30
CA LYS A 199 -12.61 -7.92 -3.30
C LYS A 199 -13.16 -9.27 -2.86
#